data_AF-A0A2U1INZ4-F1
#
_entry.id   AF-A0A2U1INZ4-F1
#
_cell.length_a   1.000
_cell.length_b   1.000
_cell.length_c   1.000
_cell.angle_alpha   90.00
_cell.angle_beta   90.00
_cell.angle_gamma   90.00
#
_symmetry.space_group_name_H-M   'P 1'
#
loop_
_entity.id
_entity.type
_entity.pdbx_description
1 polymer ?
#
loop_
_entity_poly.entity_id
_entity_poly.type
_entity_poly.pdbx_seq_one_letter_code
_entity_poly.pdbx_strand_id
1 'polypeptide(L)'
;MILFTNCSGYYTCELLGVSEKYTGLTLKRHSEKSIYRYLSQFDDDEPDPIFRIDEFSRSAGITFSQTSDLDKVAERFPCVELTKSALVRENGSGSLLGFGERFQYCILDECLFVNVREEYYRCKNVLHLMIVKNNVNSGGLENIFKFYMGEKEVHGMHCVPTEDVQRQLVAGQLQNLFLLRGLHETTLGEFFRLHPEVVHGAFKTTNFLYEPFLNWIEHDGTCEDVAINPDLLVRREDGFYDIYDLKTALVDKQNVTKGGRKRRRFIDYVEEGVAQLANYREYFTYPENAKFAREKYQIEVNAPNLVLVVGNWDNSDSDEVFQACRRYPDVKIIDYDTLCHLFLGATADKRQ
;
A
#
# COMPACT_ATOMS: atom_id res chain seq x y z
N MET A 1 10.38 -6.82 -1.36
CA MET A 1 10.85 -6.04 -2.53
C MET A 1 11.74 -4.88 -2.07
N ILE A 2 12.45 -4.21 -2.98
CA ILE A 2 13.25 -3.02 -2.67
C ILE A 2 12.74 -1.82 -3.49
N LEU A 3 12.49 -0.70 -2.81
CA LEU A 3 12.04 0.54 -3.42
C LEU A 3 13.17 1.57 -3.38
N PHE A 4 13.63 1.97 -4.57
CA PHE A 4 14.55 3.09 -4.73
C PHE A 4 13.77 4.36 -5.03
N THR A 5 13.90 5.37 -4.18
CA THR A 5 13.24 6.67 -4.40
C THR A 5 14.27 7.76 -4.63
N ASN A 6 14.13 8.47 -5.74
CA ASN A 6 14.85 9.71 -5.97
C ASN A 6 14.08 10.86 -5.31
N CYS A 7 14.66 11.45 -4.27
CA CYS A 7 14.14 12.63 -3.59
C CYS A 7 15.01 13.84 -3.95
N SER A 8 14.46 15.06 -4.02
CA SER A 8 15.32 16.23 -4.23
C SER A 8 16.43 16.31 -3.16
N GLY A 9 17.70 16.18 -3.58
CA GLY A 9 18.86 16.17 -2.68
C GLY A 9 19.29 14.80 -2.13
N TYR A 10 18.48 13.75 -2.29
CA TYR A 10 18.67 12.47 -1.61
C TYR A 10 18.23 11.27 -2.45
N TYR A 11 18.83 10.11 -2.20
CA TYR A 11 18.34 8.82 -2.64
C TYR A 11 17.93 8.00 -1.43
N THR A 12 16.84 7.24 -1.57
CA THR A 12 16.46 6.24 -0.57
C THR A 12 16.46 4.84 -1.15
N CYS A 13 16.68 3.88 -0.27
CA CYS A 13 16.60 2.45 -0.53
C CYS A 13 15.84 1.83 0.65
N GLU A 14 14.58 1.43 0.43
CA GLU A 14 13.71 0.84 1.46
C GLU A 14 13.37 -0.60 1.12
N LEU A 15 13.51 -1.50 2.11
CA LEU A 15 12.99 -2.86 2.00
C LEU A 15 11.53 -2.85 2.43
N LEU A 16 10.67 -3.33 1.52
CA LEU A 16 9.22 -3.35 1.71
C LEU A 16 8.70 -4.78 1.63
N GLY A 17 7.79 -5.11 2.54
CA GLY A 17 7.23 -6.45 2.70
C GLY A 17 8.05 -7.34 3.66
N VAL A 18 7.48 -8.48 4.00
CA VAL A 18 8.00 -9.47 4.98
C VAL A 18 7.94 -10.88 4.40
N SER A 19 9.06 -11.61 4.34
CA SER A 19 9.07 -13.00 3.87
C SER A 19 9.91 -13.89 4.77
N GLU A 20 9.39 -15.08 5.10
CA GLU A 20 10.15 -16.12 5.82
C GLU A 20 11.24 -16.75 4.94
N LYS A 21 11.04 -16.73 3.62
CA LYS A 21 11.97 -17.33 2.64
C LYS A 21 12.56 -16.25 1.75
N TYR A 22 13.87 -16.26 1.62
CA TYR A 22 14.53 -15.38 0.65
C TYR A 22 14.21 -15.84 -0.78
N THR A 23 13.49 -15.01 -1.52
CA THR A 23 13.11 -15.26 -2.92
C THR A 23 13.80 -14.30 -3.91
N GLY A 24 14.80 -13.54 -3.44
CA GLY A 24 15.36 -12.42 -4.18
C GLY A 24 14.53 -11.14 -4.05
N LEU A 25 15.15 -9.99 -4.35
CA LEU A 25 14.50 -8.68 -4.27
C LEU A 25 14.01 -8.22 -5.65
N THR A 26 12.70 -8.03 -5.80
CA THR A 26 12.16 -7.25 -6.93
C THR A 26 12.52 -5.78 -6.75
N LEU A 27 13.04 -5.15 -7.80
CA LEU A 27 13.41 -3.73 -7.80
C LEU A 27 12.24 -2.87 -8.29
N LYS A 28 11.90 -1.84 -7.51
CA LYS A 28 10.96 -0.78 -7.90
C LYS A 28 11.65 0.58 -7.81
N ARG A 29 11.23 1.51 -8.66
CA ARG A 29 11.73 2.88 -8.69
C ARG A 29 10.59 3.85 -8.50
N HIS A 30 10.85 4.92 -7.76
CA HIS A 30 9.91 5.99 -7.52
C HIS A 30 10.65 7.34 -7.49
N SER A 31 9.90 8.43 -7.57
CA SER A 31 10.44 9.78 -7.48
C SER A 31 9.53 10.62 -6.61
N GLU A 32 10.13 11.30 -5.65
CA GLU A 32 9.45 12.09 -4.65
C GLU A 32 10.03 13.51 -4.63
N LYS A 33 9.21 14.51 -4.32
CA LYS A 33 9.62 15.92 -4.35
C LYS A 33 10.71 16.23 -3.34
N SER A 34 10.68 15.61 -2.17
CA SER A 34 11.66 15.82 -1.10
C SER A 34 11.73 14.60 -0.19
N ILE A 35 12.84 14.46 0.54
CA ILE A 35 12.97 13.41 1.56
C ILE A 35 11.97 13.61 2.70
N TYR A 36 11.56 14.85 2.97
CA TYR A 36 10.58 15.16 4.00
C TYR A 36 9.20 14.65 3.62
N ARG A 37 8.74 14.92 2.39
CA ARG A 37 7.49 14.36 1.85
C ARG A 37 7.51 12.83 1.84
N TYR A 38 8.67 12.23 1.56
CA TYR A 38 8.82 10.78 1.63
C TYR A 38 8.62 10.22 3.05
N LEU A 39 9.18 10.89 4.05
CA LEU A 39 9.11 10.46 5.46
C LEU A 39 7.77 10.81 6.13
N SER A 40 7.19 11.97 5.79
CA SER A 40 5.93 12.45 6.35
C SER A 40 4.70 11.89 5.65
N GLN A 41 4.88 11.52 4.38
CA GLN A 41 3.84 11.19 3.42
C GLN A 41 2.86 12.36 3.15
N PHE A 42 3.09 13.57 3.64
CA PHE A 42 2.26 14.74 3.33
C PHE A 42 2.93 15.67 2.32
N ASP A 43 2.14 16.50 1.63
CA ASP A 43 2.69 17.62 0.86
C ASP A 43 3.27 18.65 1.83
N ASP A 44 4.56 18.53 2.11
CA ASP A 44 5.25 19.32 3.13
C ASP A 44 5.60 20.74 2.66
N ASP A 45 5.45 21.68 3.60
CA ASP A 45 6.25 22.91 3.69
C ASP A 45 7.65 22.60 4.23
N GLU A 46 8.56 23.58 4.28
CA GLU A 46 9.90 23.37 4.86
C GLU A 46 9.79 22.94 6.34
N PRO A 47 10.38 21.80 6.75
CA PRO A 47 10.18 21.27 8.10
C PRO A 47 10.96 22.05 9.15
N ASP A 48 10.50 21.97 10.40
CA ASP A 48 11.25 22.38 11.60
C ASP A 48 11.76 21.12 12.34
N PRO A 49 12.93 20.59 11.93
CA PRO A 49 13.43 19.31 12.43
C PRO A 49 14.00 19.45 13.85
N ILE A 50 13.62 18.54 14.73
CA ILE A 50 14.16 18.44 16.09
C ILE A 50 15.50 17.70 16.09
N PHE A 51 15.62 16.66 15.26
CA PHE A 51 16.83 15.86 15.15
C PHE A 51 17.52 16.17 13.83
N ARG A 52 18.76 16.67 13.91
CA ARG A 52 19.59 16.90 12.73
C ARG A 52 20.70 15.86 12.67
N ILE A 53 20.66 15.05 11.61
CA ILE A 53 21.71 14.07 11.32
C ILE A 53 22.76 14.77 10.46
N ASP A 54 23.95 15.03 11.01
CA ASP A 54 25.01 15.75 10.30
C ASP A 54 26.08 14.83 9.72
N GLU A 55 26.21 13.59 10.19
CA GLU A 55 27.17 12.60 9.65
C GLU A 55 26.50 11.23 9.52
N PHE A 56 27.27 10.14 9.53
CA PHE A 56 26.69 8.80 9.58
C PHE A 56 25.91 8.59 10.90
N SER A 57 24.70 8.06 10.78
CA SER A 57 23.90 7.62 11.90
C SER A 57 23.14 6.35 11.57
N ARG A 58 23.01 5.47 12.57
CA ARG A 58 22.10 4.33 12.56
C ARG A 58 21.15 4.49 13.74
N SER A 59 19.85 4.46 13.46
CA SER A 59 18.80 4.47 14.50
C SER A 59 17.95 3.21 14.36
N ALA A 60 17.61 2.60 15.49
CA ALA A 60 16.84 1.37 15.52
C ALA A 60 15.75 1.39 16.59
N GLY A 61 14.52 0.97 16.27
CA GLY A 61 13.46 0.74 17.26
C GLY A 61 12.86 1.99 17.90
N ILE A 62 12.89 3.14 17.20
CA ILE A 62 12.41 4.43 17.71
C ILE A 62 11.19 4.90 16.92
N THR A 63 10.15 5.32 17.62
CA THR A 63 9.03 6.08 17.05
C THR A 63 9.32 7.57 17.12
N PHE A 64 9.30 8.26 15.98
CA PHE A 64 9.32 9.70 15.89
C PHE A 64 7.88 10.19 15.66
N SER A 65 7.29 10.88 16.64
CA SER A 65 5.88 11.26 16.59
C SER A 65 5.64 12.77 16.70
N GLN A 66 4.74 13.28 15.86
CA GLN A 66 4.24 14.65 15.92
C GLN A 66 3.08 14.84 16.90
N THR A 67 2.53 13.75 17.47
CA THR A 67 1.44 13.76 18.45
C THR A 67 1.75 12.86 19.64
N SER A 68 1.25 13.23 20.82
CA SER A 68 1.28 12.37 22.00
C SER A 68 0.12 11.36 22.03
N ASP A 69 -0.94 11.59 21.26
CA ASP A 69 -2.12 10.73 21.20
C ASP A 69 -1.89 9.56 20.24
N LEU A 70 -1.02 8.62 20.64
CA LEU A 70 -0.68 7.44 19.84
C LEU A 70 -1.82 6.41 19.80
N ASP A 71 -2.67 6.37 20.83
CA ASP A 71 -3.83 5.47 20.88
C ASP A 71 -4.80 5.78 19.74
N LYS A 72 -5.08 7.07 19.49
CA LYS A 72 -5.90 7.48 18.34
C LYS A 72 -5.25 7.17 16.99
N VAL A 73 -3.92 7.21 16.90
CA VAL A 73 -3.21 6.82 15.66
C VAL A 73 -3.32 5.31 15.44
N ALA A 74 -3.24 4.52 16.51
CA ALA A 74 -3.35 3.07 16.46
C ALA A 74 -4.71 2.58 15.94
N GLU A 75 -5.78 3.37 16.10
CA GLU A 75 -7.10 3.06 15.51
C GLU A 75 -7.06 2.87 13.99
N ARG A 76 -6.17 3.59 13.28
CA ARG A 76 -5.93 3.44 11.84
C ARG A 76 -4.66 2.65 11.53
N PHE A 77 -3.61 2.82 12.32
CA PHE A 77 -2.30 2.22 12.11
C PHE A 77 -1.89 1.36 13.32
N PRO A 78 -2.44 0.13 13.48
CA PRO A 78 -2.16 -0.71 14.64
C PRO A 78 -0.67 -1.03 14.85
N CYS A 79 0.16 -0.93 13.80
CA CYS A 79 1.62 -1.11 13.90
C CYS A 79 2.30 -0.13 14.88
N VAL A 80 1.64 0.97 15.26
CA VAL A 80 2.11 1.90 16.31
C VAL A 80 2.28 1.20 17.65
N GLU A 81 1.40 0.26 17.97
CA GLU A 81 1.41 -0.50 19.23
C GLU A 81 2.62 -1.43 19.36
N LEU A 82 3.29 -1.75 18.26
CA LEU A 82 4.50 -2.58 18.26
C LEU A 82 5.71 -1.83 18.82
N THR A 83 5.62 -0.51 18.93
CA THR A 83 6.74 0.34 19.31
C THR A 83 6.86 0.49 20.82
N LYS A 84 8.08 0.41 21.35
CA LYS A 84 8.34 0.45 22.80
C LYS A 84 8.68 1.85 23.32
N SER A 85 9.20 2.71 22.45
CA SER A 85 9.73 4.01 22.79
C SER A 85 9.33 5.03 21.72
N ALA A 86 8.80 6.17 22.16
CA ALA A 86 8.42 7.27 21.28
C ALA A 86 9.10 8.57 21.70
N LEU A 87 9.66 9.27 20.72
CA LEU A 87 10.10 10.65 20.80
C LEU A 87 8.99 11.52 20.21
N VAL A 88 8.30 12.23 21.10
CA VAL A 88 7.14 13.06 20.73
C VAL A 88 7.57 14.52 20.69
N ARG A 89 7.27 15.23 19.60
CA ARG A 89 7.48 16.69 19.56
C ARG A 89 6.44 17.39 20.42
N GLU A 90 6.86 18.45 21.11
CA GLU A 90 5.93 19.35 21.78
C GLU A 90 5.42 20.47 20.85
N ASN A 91 6.27 20.98 19.94
CA ASN A 91 5.96 22.13 19.09
C ASN A 91 6.65 22.07 17.70
N GLY A 92 6.16 22.88 16.76
CA GLY A 92 6.66 23.04 15.38
C GLY A 92 5.93 22.18 14.34
N SER A 93 6.40 22.17 13.09
CA SER A 93 5.74 21.50 11.95
C SER A 93 6.69 20.65 11.10
N GLY A 94 6.14 19.76 10.27
CA GLY A 94 6.89 18.97 9.29
C GLY A 94 7.76 17.84 9.88
N SER A 95 8.57 17.21 9.03
CA SER A 95 9.46 16.09 9.39
C SER A 95 10.28 16.36 10.65
N LEU A 96 10.31 15.37 11.56
CA LEU A 96 11.10 15.43 12.80
C LEU A 96 12.60 15.26 12.57
N LEU A 97 12.96 14.61 11.47
CA LEU A 97 14.33 14.42 11.03
C LEU A 97 14.69 15.51 10.00
N GLY A 98 15.88 16.08 10.19
CA GLY A 98 16.56 16.96 9.26
C GLY A 98 17.97 16.47 8.99
N PHE A 99 18.57 16.96 7.91
CA PHE A 99 19.90 16.54 7.47
C PHE A 99 20.83 17.75 7.40
N GLY A 100 21.98 17.65 8.06
CA GLY A 100 22.98 18.70 8.12
C GLY A 100 23.83 18.84 6.86
N GLU A 101 24.73 19.82 6.87
CA GLU A 101 25.60 20.10 5.73
C GLU A 101 26.58 18.96 5.46
N ARG A 102 27.10 18.33 6.53
CA ARG A 102 28.07 17.23 6.43
C ARG A 102 27.43 15.87 6.17
N PHE A 103 26.09 15.80 6.11
CA PHE A 103 25.37 14.54 5.99
C PHE A 103 25.81 13.77 4.75
N GLN A 104 26.03 12.46 4.89
CA GLN A 104 26.34 11.56 3.79
C GLN A 104 25.29 10.48 3.64
N TYR A 105 25.04 9.73 4.71
CA TYR A 105 24.02 8.69 4.74
C TYR A 105 23.57 8.37 6.17
N CYS A 106 22.38 7.81 6.31
CA CYS A 106 21.92 7.18 7.54
C CYS A 106 21.12 5.92 7.25
N ILE A 107 20.97 5.10 8.29
CA ILE A 107 20.19 3.87 8.27
C ILE A 107 19.15 3.93 9.39
N LEU A 108 17.92 3.60 9.04
CA LEU A 108 16.76 3.56 9.93
C LEU A 108 16.22 2.12 9.91
N ASP A 109 16.34 1.44 11.04
CA ASP A 109 15.86 0.07 11.24
C ASP A 109 14.67 0.10 12.21
N GLU A 110 13.57 -0.60 11.91
CA GLU A 110 12.41 -0.72 12.82
C GLU A 110 11.96 0.64 13.42
N CYS A 111 11.96 1.69 12.59
CA CYS A 111 11.58 3.04 13.00
C CYS A 111 10.15 3.34 12.55
N LEU A 112 9.43 4.15 13.31
CA LEU A 112 8.08 4.56 12.96
C LEU A 112 8.00 6.09 12.89
N PHE A 113 7.44 6.62 11.82
CA PHE A 113 7.18 8.06 11.71
C PHE A 113 5.68 8.32 11.79
N VAL A 114 5.24 8.92 12.89
CA VAL A 114 3.85 9.33 13.08
C VAL A 114 3.75 10.82 12.77
N ASN A 115 3.05 11.13 11.67
CA ASN A 115 2.91 12.47 11.14
C ASN A 115 1.45 12.91 11.20
N VAL A 116 1.24 14.19 11.45
CA VAL A 116 -0.07 14.81 11.66
C VAL A 116 -0.19 16.00 10.74
N ARG A 117 -1.33 16.11 10.04
CA ARG A 117 -1.71 17.33 9.33
C ARG A 117 -3.20 17.56 9.51
N GLU A 118 -3.53 18.69 10.14
CA GLU A 118 -4.91 19.01 10.52
C GLU A 118 -5.49 17.85 11.36
N GLU A 119 -6.48 17.14 10.84
CA GLU A 119 -7.13 16.01 11.51
C GLU A 119 -6.63 14.64 11.03
N TYR A 120 -5.74 14.61 10.03
CA TYR A 120 -5.25 13.38 9.42
C TYR A 120 -3.95 12.90 10.06
N TYR A 121 -3.88 11.59 10.28
CA TYR A 121 -2.68 10.89 10.70
C TYR A 121 -2.11 10.09 9.53
N ARG A 122 -0.79 10.10 9.36
CA ARG A 122 -0.06 9.19 8.48
C ARG A 122 1.08 8.54 9.25
N CYS A 123 1.24 7.24 9.04
CA CYS A 123 2.24 6.45 9.72
C CYS A 123 3.16 5.79 8.68
N LYS A 124 4.45 6.12 8.72
CA LYS A 124 5.46 5.44 7.91
C LYS A 124 6.18 4.42 8.77
N ASN A 125 5.83 3.15 8.60
CA ASN A 125 6.47 2.03 9.28
C ASN A 125 7.73 1.60 8.53
N VAL A 126 8.91 1.96 9.02
CA VAL A 126 10.18 1.62 8.38
C VAL A 126 10.76 0.37 9.02
N LEU A 127 10.78 -0.74 8.28
CA LEU A 127 11.51 -1.93 8.69
C LEU A 127 13.01 -1.79 8.43
N HIS A 128 13.38 -1.33 7.23
CA HIS A 128 14.76 -1.01 6.88
C HIS A 128 14.80 0.04 5.77
N LEU A 129 15.44 1.18 6.04
CA LEU A 129 15.61 2.30 5.11
C LEU A 129 17.02 2.87 5.19
N MET A 130 17.68 2.95 4.04
CA MET A 130 18.90 3.73 3.87
C MET A 130 18.58 5.03 3.13
N ILE A 131 19.07 6.15 3.67
CA ILE A 131 18.98 7.48 3.04
C ILE A 131 20.41 7.93 2.73
N VAL A 132 20.66 8.37 1.51
CA VAL A 132 21.98 8.83 1.05
C VAL A 132 21.84 10.19 0.39
N LYS A 133 22.78 11.11 0.65
CA LYS A 133 22.83 12.42 -0.03
C LYS A 133 23.22 12.23 -1.51
N ASN A 134 22.58 12.96 -2.41
CA ASN A 134 22.77 12.77 -3.85
C ASN A 134 24.15 13.18 -4.39
N ASN A 135 24.96 13.88 -3.60
CA ASN A 135 26.33 14.25 -3.94
C ASN A 135 27.34 13.12 -3.69
N VAL A 136 26.91 12.00 -3.08
CA VAL A 136 27.72 10.79 -2.94
C VAL A 136 27.80 10.12 -4.32
N ASN A 137 29.02 10.04 -4.86
CA ASN A 137 29.27 9.40 -6.16
C ASN A 137 29.19 7.86 -6.06
N SER A 138 29.20 7.17 -7.21
CA SER A 138 29.07 5.70 -7.27
C SER A 138 30.15 4.96 -6.46
N GLY A 139 31.39 5.44 -6.45
CA GLY A 139 32.46 4.84 -5.63
C GLY A 139 32.23 5.02 -4.13
N GLY A 140 31.70 6.19 -3.73
CA GLY A 140 31.26 6.45 -2.36
C GLY A 140 30.10 5.54 -1.95
N LEU A 141 29.10 5.37 -2.81
CA LEU A 141 27.98 4.44 -2.60
C LEU A 141 28.48 3.00 -2.45
N GLU A 142 29.37 2.53 -3.34
CA GLU A 142 29.97 1.20 -3.22
C GLU A 142 30.71 1.02 -1.89
N ASN A 143 31.43 2.05 -1.43
CA ASN A 143 32.12 1.99 -0.14
C ASN A 143 31.13 1.96 1.02
N ILE A 144 30.04 2.73 0.97
CA ILE A 144 28.96 2.67 1.97
C ILE A 144 28.35 1.26 2.01
N PHE A 145 28.01 0.69 0.86
CA PHE A 145 27.45 -0.66 0.80
C PHE A 145 28.46 -1.73 1.23
N LYS A 146 29.74 -1.63 0.86
CA LYS A 146 30.78 -2.57 1.31
C LYS A 146 31.03 -2.46 2.80
N PHE A 147 30.99 -1.25 3.36
CA PHE A 147 31.10 -1.02 4.80
C PHE A 147 29.91 -1.65 5.52
N TYR A 148 28.69 -1.32 5.08
CA TYR A 148 27.45 -1.85 5.64
C TYR A 148 27.38 -3.37 5.54
N MET A 149 27.49 -3.92 4.34
CA MET A 149 27.42 -5.38 4.08
C MET A 149 28.65 -6.15 4.57
N GLY A 150 29.74 -5.46 4.90
CA GLY A 150 30.97 -6.06 5.43
C GLY A 150 30.87 -6.42 6.91
N GLU A 151 29.84 -5.92 7.60
CA GLU A 151 29.49 -6.34 8.94
C GLU A 151 29.02 -7.80 8.90
N LYS A 152 29.38 -8.61 9.91
CA LYS A 152 28.89 -10.00 10.02
C LYS A 152 27.41 -10.06 10.43
N GLU A 153 26.68 -8.96 10.25
CA GLU A 153 25.27 -8.81 10.60
C GLU A 153 24.39 -9.16 9.41
N VAL A 154 23.25 -9.78 9.69
CA VAL A 154 22.21 -9.99 8.67
C VAL A 154 21.30 -8.77 8.72
N HIS A 155 21.28 -8.00 7.65
CA HIS A 155 20.45 -6.80 7.54
C HIS A 155 19.06 -7.12 7.00
N GLY A 156 18.05 -6.35 7.42
CA GLY A 156 16.66 -6.54 6.98
C GLY A 156 16.01 -7.83 7.47
N MET A 157 16.56 -8.45 8.52
CA MET A 157 15.96 -9.61 9.19
C MET A 157 15.33 -9.14 10.51
N HIS A 158 14.06 -9.51 10.71
CA HIS A 158 13.28 -9.14 11.88
C HIS A 158 12.77 -10.38 12.60
N CYS A 159 12.89 -10.40 13.93
CA CYS A 159 12.31 -11.46 14.74
C CYS A 159 10.84 -11.13 15.04
N VAL A 160 9.93 -11.85 14.40
CA VAL A 160 8.48 -11.65 14.56
C VAL A 160 7.93 -12.71 15.52
N PRO A 161 7.45 -12.33 16.72
CA PRO A 161 7.13 -13.29 17.77
C PRO A 161 5.80 -14.02 17.56
N THR A 162 4.87 -13.45 16.80
CA THR A 162 3.52 -13.98 16.57
C THR A 162 3.01 -13.64 15.16
N GLU A 163 2.08 -14.44 14.65
CA GLU A 163 1.40 -14.15 13.37
C GLU A 163 0.65 -12.81 13.40
N ASP A 164 0.10 -12.43 14.56
CA ASP A 164 -0.58 -11.14 14.72
C ASP A 164 0.37 -9.95 14.50
N VAL A 165 1.59 -10.02 15.06
CA VAL A 165 2.62 -8.99 14.82
C VAL A 165 3.03 -8.99 13.34
N GLN A 166 3.16 -10.17 12.71
CA GLN A 166 3.45 -10.26 11.28
C GLN A 166 2.38 -9.54 10.45
N ARG A 167 1.10 -9.77 10.73
CA ARG A 167 -0.01 -9.09 10.02
C ARG A 167 0.03 -7.58 10.22
N GLN A 168 0.29 -7.09 11.43
CA GLN A 168 0.45 -5.66 11.69
C GLN A 168 1.62 -5.05 10.91
N LEU A 169 2.75 -5.75 10.81
CA LEU A 169 3.88 -5.31 10.00
C LEU A 169 3.54 -5.26 8.51
N VAL A 170 2.93 -6.31 7.97
CA VAL A 170 2.50 -6.38 6.56
C VAL A 170 1.48 -5.28 6.25
N ALA A 171 0.48 -5.08 7.11
CA ALA A 171 -0.50 -4.00 6.96
C ALA A 171 0.16 -2.62 6.98
N GLY A 172 1.08 -2.37 7.92
CA GLY A 172 1.83 -1.11 7.98
C GLY A 172 2.67 -0.86 6.73
N GLN A 173 3.28 -1.90 6.14
CA GLN A 173 3.99 -1.79 4.86
C GLN A 173 3.05 -1.51 3.68
N LEU A 174 1.85 -2.11 3.66
CA LEU A 174 0.83 -1.79 2.66
C LEU A 174 0.36 -0.34 2.79
N GLN A 175 0.14 0.12 4.02
CA GLN A 175 -0.19 1.51 4.34
C GLN A 175 0.88 2.49 3.88
N ASN A 176 2.16 2.16 4.05
CA ASN A 176 3.25 2.96 3.49
C ASN A 176 3.12 3.13 1.97
N LEU A 177 2.78 2.05 1.26
CA LEU A 177 2.73 2.04 -0.19
C LEU A 177 1.55 2.85 -0.73
N PHE A 178 0.33 2.60 -0.24
CA PHE A 178 -0.83 3.29 -0.81
C PHE A 178 -0.87 4.76 -0.39
N LEU A 179 -0.27 5.14 0.74
CA LEU A 179 -0.14 6.53 1.16
C LEU A 179 1.01 7.28 0.45
N LEU A 180 1.91 6.56 -0.24
CA LEU A 180 2.99 7.17 -1.01
C LEU A 180 2.45 7.74 -2.33
N ARG A 181 2.62 9.05 -2.52
CA ARG A 181 2.02 9.76 -3.63
C ARG A 181 2.72 9.46 -4.96
N GLY A 182 1.93 9.19 -6.00
CA GLY A 182 2.46 8.91 -7.34
C GLY A 182 3.09 7.53 -7.46
N LEU A 183 2.87 6.65 -6.48
CA LEU A 183 3.17 5.24 -6.62
C LEU A 183 2.20 4.62 -7.65
N HIS A 184 2.76 3.84 -8.58
CA HIS A 184 1.97 3.14 -9.59
C HIS A 184 1.21 1.94 -9.00
N GLU A 185 0.02 1.65 -9.53
CA GLU A 185 -0.82 0.49 -9.19
C GLU A 185 -0.04 -0.83 -9.31
N THR A 186 0.83 -0.95 -10.32
CA THR A 186 1.72 -2.13 -10.51
C THR A 186 2.70 -2.39 -9.36
N THR A 187 2.91 -1.41 -8.47
CA THR A 187 3.71 -1.61 -7.25
C THR A 187 2.87 -2.15 -6.10
N LEU A 188 1.61 -1.71 -5.97
CA LEU A 188 0.64 -2.31 -5.05
C LEU A 188 0.35 -3.75 -5.46
N GLY A 189 0.17 -3.99 -6.76
CA GLY A 189 -0.03 -5.33 -7.31
C GLY A 189 1.11 -6.30 -6.97
N GLU A 190 2.36 -5.86 -7.17
CA GLU A 190 3.54 -6.62 -6.76
C GLU A 190 3.57 -6.90 -5.26
N PHE A 191 3.10 -5.97 -4.43
CA PHE A 191 3.00 -6.17 -2.99
C PHE A 191 1.96 -7.26 -2.66
N PHE A 192 0.76 -7.22 -3.26
CA PHE A 192 -0.24 -8.29 -3.05
C PHE A 192 0.24 -9.65 -3.53
N ARG A 193 1.03 -9.70 -4.61
CA ARG A 193 1.66 -10.94 -5.09
C ARG A 193 2.68 -11.50 -4.09
N LEU A 194 3.41 -10.62 -3.39
CA LEU A 194 4.34 -11.00 -2.33
C LEU A 194 3.63 -11.35 -1.01
N HIS A 195 2.42 -10.81 -0.81
CA HIS A 195 1.62 -10.95 0.42
C HIS A 195 0.22 -11.50 0.13
N PRO A 196 0.09 -12.73 -0.42
CA PRO A 196 -1.21 -13.33 -0.72
C PRO A 196 -2.09 -13.49 0.53
N GLU A 197 -1.49 -13.59 1.72
CA GLU A 197 -2.18 -13.63 3.01
C GLU A 197 -3.09 -12.40 3.24
N VAL A 198 -2.79 -11.25 2.64
CA VAL A 198 -3.63 -10.05 2.72
C VAL A 198 -4.97 -10.29 2.04
N VAL A 199 -4.94 -10.85 0.82
CA VAL A 199 -6.16 -11.18 0.05
C VAL A 199 -6.94 -12.30 0.73
N HIS A 200 -6.25 -13.36 1.17
CA HIS A 200 -6.86 -14.46 1.90
C HIS A 200 -7.57 -13.99 3.17
N GLY A 201 -6.89 -13.18 4.00
CA GLY A 201 -7.45 -12.67 5.25
C GLY A 201 -8.58 -11.67 5.02
N ALA A 202 -8.36 -10.65 4.20
CA ALA A 202 -9.33 -9.57 4.02
C ALA A 202 -10.64 -10.04 3.36
N PHE A 203 -10.55 -10.96 2.40
CA PHE A 203 -11.72 -11.45 1.66
C PHE A 203 -12.17 -12.84 2.09
N LYS A 204 -11.58 -13.40 3.16
CA LYS A 204 -11.92 -14.71 3.74
C LYS A 204 -12.01 -15.80 2.68
N THR A 205 -11.02 -15.84 1.80
CA THR A 205 -10.99 -16.77 0.66
C THR A 205 -9.92 -17.83 0.85
N THR A 206 -10.19 -19.04 0.35
CA THR A 206 -9.20 -20.12 0.29
C THR A 206 -8.39 -20.09 -1.00
N ASN A 207 -8.87 -19.42 -2.05
CA ASN A 207 -8.20 -19.37 -3.35
C ASN A 207 -8.56 -18.11 -4.11
N PHE A 208 -7.58 -17.53 -4.79
CA PHE A 208 -7.79 -16.41 -5.71
C PHE A 208 -6.78 -16.50 -6.86
N LEU A 209 -7.09 -15.84 -7.97
CA LEU A 209 -6.16 -15.63 -9.07
C LEU A 209 -5.78 -14.16 -9.15
N TYR A 210 -4.50 -13.90 -9.36
CA TYR A 210 -3.93 -12.57 -9.54
C TYR A 210 -3.72 -12.30 -11.03
N GLU A 211 -4.29 -11.21 -11.55
CA GLU A 211 -4.17 -10.74 -12.95
C GLU A 211 -4.32 -11.84 -14.03
N PRO A 212 -5.34 -12.73 -13.99
CA PRO A 212 -5.48 -13.78 -15.00
C PRO A 212 -5.69 -13.18 -16.40
N PHE A 213 -4.91 -13.65 -17.37
CA PHE A 213 -5.01 -13.21 -18.76
C PHE A 213 -6.09 -14.00 -19.51
N LEU A 214 -7.26 -13.36 -19.66
CA LEU A 214 -8.49 -13.94 -20.19
C LEU A 214 -8.78 -13.41 -21.61
N ASN A 215 -8.37 -14.16 -22.63
CA ASN A 215 -8.57 -13.78 -24.03
C ASN A 215 -10.05 -13.61 -24.37
N TRP A 216 -10.37 -12.58 -25.15
CA TRP A 216 -11.66 -12.48 -25.82
C TRP A 216 -11.74 -13.55 -26.93
N ILE A 217 -12.57 -14.56 -26.72
CA ILE A 217 -12.89 -15.61 -27.71
C ILE A 217 -14.16 -15.26 -28.45
N GLU A 218 -15.13 -14.69 -27.73
CA GLU A 218 -16.44 -14.30 -28.22
C GLU A 218 -16.75 -12.88 -27.72
N HIS A 219 -17.20 -12.00 -28.62
CA HIS A 219 -17.63 -10.64 -28.31
C HIS A 219 -18.58 -10.13 -29.41
N ASP A 220 -19.33 -9.08 -29.15
CA ASP A 220 -20.33 -8.49 -30.06
C ASP A 220 -19.74 -7.65 -31.23
N GLY A 221 -18.42 -7.67 -31.40
CA GLY A 221 -17.71 -6.86 -32.38
C GLY A 221 -17.37 -5.43 -31.94
N THR A 222 -17.76 -5.00 -30.73
CA THR A 222 -17.40 -3.67 -30.19
C THR A 222 -16.12 -3.67 -29.35
N CYS A 223 -15.67 -4.84 -28.91
CA CYS A 223 -14.41 -5.02 -28.19
C CYS A 223 -13.20 -5.02 -29.14
N GLU A 224 -12.29 -4.06 -28.95
CA GLU A 224 -10.99 -4.02 -29.63
C GLU A 224 -9.87 -4.70 -28.83
N ASP A 225 -10.12 -4.98 -27.54
CA ASP A 225 -9.14 -5.60 -26.66
C ASP A 225 -8.94 -7.09 -26.99
N VAL A 226 -7.71 -7.57 -26.85
CA VAL A 226 -7.37 -8.99 -27.06
C VAL A 226 -7.77 -9.85 -25.86
N ALA A 227 -7.79 -9.27 -24.66
CA ALA A 227 -8.07 -9.95 -23.41
C ALA A 227 -8.57 -8.97 -22.35
N ILE A 228 -9.17 -9.50 -21.28
CA ILE A 228 -9.30 -8.81 -20.00
C ILE A 228 -8.30 -9.35 -18.97
N ASN A 229 -7.95 -8.49 -18.00
CA ASN A 229 -7.06 -8.80 -16.89
C ASN A 229 -7.60 -8.19 -15.59
N PRO A 230 -8.61 -8.81 -14.94
CA PRO A 230 -9.04 -8.38 -13.62
C PRO A 230 -7.88 -8.48 -12.62
N ASP A 231 -7.74 -7.54 -11.69
CA ASP A 231 -6.62 -7.59 -10.73
C ASP A 231 -6.71 -8.81 -9.82
N LEU A 232 -7.92 -9.12 -9.33
CA LEU A 232 -8.17 -10.36 -8.59
C LEU A 232 -9.48 -11.02 -9.00
N LEU A 233 -9.45 -12.34 -9.12
CA LEU A 233 -10.64 -13.18 -9.07
C LEU A 233 -10.62 -13.98 -7.78
N VAL A 234 -11.58 -13.73 -6.89
CA VAL A 234 -11.60 -14.29 -5.54
C VAL A 234 -12.67 -15.36 -5.43
N ARG A 235 -12.28 -16.57 -5.04
CA ARG A 235 -13.21 -17.69 -4.91
C ARG A 235 -14.06 -17.55 -3.65
N ARG A 236 -15.37 -17.65 -3.80
CA ARG A 236 -16.35 -17.72 -2.72
C ARG A 236 -16.47 -19.15 -2.17
N GLU A 237 -17.16 -19.29 -1.05
CA GLU A 237 -17.47 -20.58 -0.43
C GLU A 237 -18.32 -21.50 -1.34
N ASP A 238 -19.21 -20.91 -2.15
CA ASP A 238 -20.04 -21.64 -3.12
C ASP A 238 -19.27 -22.15 -4.34
N GLY A 239 -17.97 -21.84 -4.43
CA GLY A 239 -17.08 -22.26 -5.49
C GLY A 239 -17.01 -21.31 -6.69
N PHE A 240 -17.89 -20.32 -6.79
CA PHE A 240 -17.85 -19.29 -7.84
C PHE A 240 -16.89 -18.16 -7.50
N TYR A 241 -16.54 -17.35 -8.49
CA TYR A 241 -15.60 -16.24 -8.34
C TYR A 241 -16.28 -14.87 -8.34
N ASP A 242 -15.86 -14.03 -7.43
CA ASP A 242 -16.11 -12.59 -7.40
C ASP A 242 -14.97 -11.84 -8.12
N ILE A 243 -15.25 -10.64 -8.63
CA ILE A 243 -14.34 -9.88 -9.50
C ILE A 243 -13.91 -8.60 -8.77
N TYR A 244 -12.59 -8.39 -8.68
CA TYR A 244 -12.00 -7.25 -8.00
C TYR A 244 -11.10 -6.47 -8.94
N ASP A 245 -11.07 -5.15 -8.74
CA ASP A 245 -10.17 -4.21 -9.40
C ASP A 245 -9.56 -3.29 -8.33
N LEU A 246 -8.27 -2.98 -8.47
CA LEU A 246 -7.45 -2.23 -7.54
C LEU A 246 -7.03 -0.93 -8.23
N LYS A 247 -7.38 0.21 -7.63
CA LYS A 247 -6.99 1.54 -8.10
C LYS A 247 -6.13 2.22 -7.06
N THR A 248 -5.44 3.31 -7.38
CA THR A 248 -4.66 4.04 -6.37
C THR A 248 -5.53 4.60 -5.24
N ALA A 249 -4.93 4.86 -4.08
CA ALA A 249 -5.63 5.44 -2.93
C ALA A 249 -5.98 6.94 -3.07
N LEU A 250 -5.65 7.57 -4.21
CA LEU A 250 -6.00 8.97 -4.51
C LEU A 250 -5.59 9.98 -3.43
N VAL A 251 -4.39 9.83 -2.86
CA VAL A 251 -3.89 10.70 -1.78
C VAL A 251 -3.80 12.20 -2.12
N ASP A 252 -3.95 12.56 -3.40
CA ASP A 252 -4.01 13.93 -3.89
C ASP A 252 -5.43 14.48 -4.10
N LYS A 253 -6.45 13.65 -3.88
CA LYS A 253 -7.86 14.01 -3.97
C LYS A 253 -8.44 14.18 -2.58
N GLN A 254 -9.20 15.25 -2.41
CA GLN A 254 -9.95 15.51 -1.18
C GLN A 254 -11.08 14.50 -0.98
N ASN A 255 -11.74 14.07 -2.06
CA ASN A 255 -12.88 13.15 -2.00
C ASN A 255 -12.88 12.22 -3.21
N VAL A 256 -13.27 10.96 -3.00
CA VAL A 256 -13.59 10.00 -4.07
C VAL A 256 -14.97 10.23 -4.70
N THR A 257 -15.76 11.12 -4.11
CA THR A 257 -17.08 11.52 -4.61
C THR A 257 -17.14 12.99 -4.99
N LYS A 258 -18.17 13.36 -5.77
CA LYS A 258 -18.48 14.75 -6.14
C LYS A 258 -19.97 15.04 -6.15
N GLY A 259 -20.29 16.31 -5.90
CA GLY A 259 -21.66 16.84 -5.87
C GLY A 259 -22.39 16.59 -4.55
N GLY A 260 -23.35 17.44 -4.20
CA GLY A 260 -24.12 17.29 -2.95
C GLY A 260 -25.06 16.09 -2.94
N ARG A 261 -25.56 15.72 -1.75
CA ARG A 261 -26.37 14.51 -1.44
C ARG A 261 -27.36 14.06 -2.52
N LYS A 262 -28.16 14.97 -3.09
CA LYS A 262 -29.19 14.62 -4.10
C LYS A 262 -28.63 14.13 -5.44
N ARG A 263 -27.41 14.55 -5.79
CA ARG A 263 -26.74 14.25 -7.07
C ARG A 263 -25.34 13.66 -6.85
N ARG A 264 -25.14 13.08 -5.67
CA ARG A 264 -23.88 12.48 -5.26
C ARG A 264 -23.50 11.39 -6.25
N ARG A 265 -22.26 11.41 -6.70
CA ARG A 265 -21.69 10.41 -7.61
C ARG A 265 -20.19 10.31 -7.39
N PHE A 266 -19.58 9.28 -7.96
CA PHE A 266 -18.14 9.12 -7.94
C PHE A 266 -17.43 10.16 -8.83
N ILE A 267 -16.16 10.42 -8.52
CA ILE A 267 -15.29 11.14 -9.46
C ILE A 267 -14.99 10.26 -10.67
N ASP A 268 -14.55 10.86 -11.77
CA ASP A 268 -14.44 10.14 -13.05
C ASP A 268 -13.48 8.94 -12.97
N TYR A 269 -12.37 9.07 -12.23
CA TYR A 269 -11.43 7.98 -11.99
C TYR A 269 -12.07 6.74 -11.32
N VAL A 270 -13.00 6.96 -10.38
CA VAL A 270 -13.71 5.85 -9.72
C VAL A 270 -14.82 5.31 -10.62
N GLU A 271 -15.50 6.18 -11.39
CA GLU A 271 -16.47 5.77 -12.41
C GLU A 271 -15.81 4.88 -13.49
N GLU A 272 -14.56 5.17 -13.88
CA GLU A 272 -13.75 4.35 -14.80
C GLU A 272 -13.48 2.95 -14.22
N GLY A 273 -13.08 2.84 -12.95
CA GLY A 273 -12.90 1.54 -12.29
C GLY A 273 -14.21 0.73 -12.19
N VAL A 274 -15.33 1.39 -11.94
CA VAL A 274 -16.66 0.76 -11.96
C VAL A 274 -17.01 0.24 -13.36
N ALA A 275 -16.73 1.01 -14.41
CA ALA A 275 -16.94 0.59 -15.80
C ALA A 275 -16.05 -0.60 -16.18
N GLN A 276 -14.81 -0.63 -15.71
CA GLN A 276 -13.88 -1.73 -15.91
C GLN A 276 -14.39 -3.04 -15.28
N LEU A 277 -14.92 -2.98 -14.05
CA LEU A 277 -15.58 -4.14 -13.41
C LEU A 277 -16.81 -4.62 -14.18
N ALA A 278 -17.60 -3.71 -14.76
CA ALA A 278 -18.75 -4.06 -15.57
C ALA A 278 -18.32 -4.82 -16.85
N ASN A 279 -17.25 -4.36 -17.52
CA ASN A 279 -16.66 -5.05 -18.68
C ASN A 279 -16.18 -6.46 -18.31
N TYR A 280 -15.53 -6.62 -17.15
CA TYR A 280 -15.11 -7.94 -16.67
C TYR A 280 -16.27 -8.88 -16.41
N ARG A 281 -17.36 -8.39 -15.84
CA ARG A 281 -18.58 -9.18 -15.66
C ARG A 281 -19.17 -9.58 -17.01
N GLU A 282 -19.21 -8.65 -17.97
CA GLU A 282 -19.73 -8.88 -19.31
C GLU A 282 -18.98 -10.00 -20.03
N TYR A 283 -17.64 -10.05 -19.90
CA TYR A 283 -16.82 -11.13 -20.46
C TYR A 283 -17.37 -12.53 -20.13
N PHE A 284 -17.78 -12.76 -18.88
CA PHE A 284 -18.31 -14.05 -18.43
C PHE A 284 -19.75 -14.33 -18.87
N THR A 285 -20.43 -13.38 -19.51
CA THR A 285 -21.76 -13.60 -20.11
C THR A 285 -21.69 -14.32 -21.45
N TYR A 286 -20.54 -14.25 -22.13
CA TYR A 286 -20.28 -14.97 -23.38
C TYR A 286 -19.87 -16.42 -23.09
N PRO A 287 -20.60 -17.43 -23.60
CA PRO A 287 -20.35 -18.84 -23.28
C PRO A 287 -18.94 -19.33 -23.62
N GLU A 288 -18.36 -18.94 -24.75
CA GLU A 288 -17.01 -19.42 -25.13
C GLU A 288 -15.91 -18.79 -24.26
N ASN A 289 -16.10 -17.54 -23.82
CA ASN A 289 -15.20 -16.88 -22.86
C ASN A 289 -15.25 -17.55 -21.48
N ALA A 290 -16.46 -17.81 -20.97
CA ALA A 290 -16.65 -18.49 -19.68
C ALA A 290 -16.06 -19.92 -19.72
N LYS A 291 -16.23 -20.63 -20.83
CA LYS A 291 -15.62 -21.94 -21.06
C LYS A 291 -14.10 -21.86 -21.08
N PHE A 292 -13.51 -20.90 -21.79
CA PHE A 292 -12.07 -20.68 -21.80
C PHE A 292 -11.51 -20.43 -20.39
N ALA A 293 -12.16 -19.56 -19.62
CA ALA A 293 -11.76 -19.27 -18.23
C ALA A 293 -11.82 -20.52 -17.33
N ARG A 294 -12.86 -21.35 -17.48
CA ARG A 294 -13.00 -22.62 -16.77
C ARG A 294 -11.92 -23.63 -17.15
N GLU A 295 -11.67 -23.82 -18.45
CA GLU A 295 -10.71 -24.81 -18.93
C GLU A 295 -9.26 -24.43 -18.59
N LYS A 296 -8.91 -23.15 -18.73
CA LYS A 296 -7.53 -22.68 -18.52
C LYS A 296 -7.19 -22.45 -17.05
N TYR A 297 -8.14 -21.92 -16.27
CA TYR A 297 -7.89 -21.41 -14.92
C TYR A 297 -8.82 -21.97 -13.84
N GLN A 298 -9.79 -22.82 -14.20
CA GLN A 298 -10.82 -23.34 -13.28
C GLN A 298 -11.68 -22.23 -12.65
N ILE A 299 -11.90 -21.15 -13.41
CA ILE A 299 -12.76 -20.04 -13.01
C ILE A 299 -14.19 -20.32 -13.45
N GLU A 300 -15.12 -20.25 -12.51
CA GLU A 300 -16.55 -20.24 -12.78
C GLU A 300 -17.16 -18.99 -12.13
N VAL A 301 -17.86 -18.17 -12.92
CA VAL A 301 -18.47 -16.93 -12.44
C VAL A 301 -19.98 -17.06 -12.54
N ASN A 302 -20.68 -16.81 -11.43
CA ASN A 302 -22.13 -16.79 -11.37
C ASN A 302 -22.59 -15.74 -10.35
N ALA A 303 -23.32 -14.73 -10.83
CA ALA A 303 -23.74 -13.57 -10.04
C ALA A 303 -22.59 -13.03 -9.15
N PRO A 304 -21.46 -12.59 -9.75
CA PRO A 304 -20.31 -12.16 -8.98
C PRO A 304 -20.63 -10.89 -8.20
N ASN A 305 -20.05 -10.77 -7.01
CA ASN A 305 -19.82 -9.46 -6.43
C ASN A 305 -18.76 -8.74 -7.25
N LEU A 306 -18.99 -7.46 -7.55
CA LEU A 306 -18.00 -6.58 -8.15
C LEU A 306 -17.42 -5.68 -7.07
N VAL A 307 -16.11 -5.67 -6.89
CA VAL A 307 -15.47 -4.92 -5.81
C VAL A 307 -14.36 -4.03 -6.36
N LEU A 308 -14.47 -2.73 -6.15
CA LEU A 308 -13.41 -1.78 -6.45
C LEU A 308 -12.71 -1.38 -5.15
N VAL A 309 -11.41 -1.60 -5.10
CA VAL A 309 -10.55 -1.09 -4.01
C VAL A 309 -9.97 0.25 -4.43
N VAL A 310 -10.39 1.34 -3.80
CA VAL A 310 -9.97 2.69 -4.18
C VAL A 310 -10.15 3.67 -3.02
N GLY A 311 -9.28 4.68 -2.95
CA GLY A 311 -9.32 5.66 -1.88
C GLY A 311 -8.72 5.18 -0.57
N ASN A 312 -8.79 6.03 0.45
CA ASN A 312 -8.35 5.77 1.82
C ASN A 312 -9.21 6.59 2.79
N TRP A 313 -9.01 6.45 4.10
CA TRP A 313 -9.81 7.17 5.11
C TRP A 313 -9.70 8.70 5.01
N ASP A 314 -8.66 9.27 4.38
CA ASP A 314 -8.53 10.72 4.19
C ASP A 314 -9.54 11.29 3.17
N ASN A 315 -10.09 10.45 2.28
CA ASN A 315 -10.88 10.91 1.14
C ASN A 315 -12.16 10.08 0.85
N SER A 316 -12.48 9.13 1.71
CA SER A 316 -13.57 8.16 1.52
C SER A 316 -14.59 8.24 2.65
N ASP A 317 -15.42 9.28 2.63
CA ASP A 317 -16.57 9.37 3.55
C ASP A 317 -17.59 8.27 3.24
N SER A 318 -17.87 7.42 4.24
CA SER A 318 -18.73 6.24 4.08
C SER A 318 -20.16 6.58 3.67
N ASP A 319 -20.73 7.68 4.17
CA ASP A 319 -22.08 8.13 3.84
C ASP A 319 -22.15 8.66 2.41
N GLU A 320 -21.11 9.38 1.96
CA GLU A 320 -20.99 9.86 0.59
C GLU A 320 -20.79 8.73 -0.41
N VAL A 321 -19.94 7.75 -0.09
CA VAL A 321 -19.71 6.55 -0.90
C VAL A 321 -21.00 5.75 -1.02
N PHE A 322 -21.70 5.49 0.09
CA PHE A 322 -22.99 4.80 0.07
C PHE A 322 -24.04 5.53 -0.79
N GLN A 323 -24.08 6.86 -0.72
CA GLN A 323 -24.95 7.67 -1.57
C GLN A 323 -24.60 7.56 -3.06
N ALA A 324 -23.30 7.56 -3.40
CA ALA A 324 -22.83 7.41 -4.79
C ALA A 324 -23.11 6.00 -5.35
N CYS A 325 -22.96 4.95 -4.54
CA CYS A 325 -23.22 3.56 -4.91
C CYS A 325 -24.67 3.27 -5.33
N ARG A 326 -25.64 4.15 -5.04
CA ARG A 326 -27.05 3.96 -5.47
C ARG A 326 -27.20 3.79 -6.98
N ARG A 327 -26.24 4.29 -7.76
CA ARG A 327 -26.20 4.14 -9.24
C ARG A 327 -25.66 2.78 -9.68
N TYR A 328 -25.01 2.05 -8.78
CA TYR A 328 -24.26 0.81 -9.04
C TYR A 328 -24.60 -0.23 -7.97
N PRO A 329 -25.82 -0.80 -7.98
CA PRO A 329 -26.29 -1.68 -6.91
C PRO A 329 -25.45 -2.96 -6.75
N ASP A 330 -24.77 -3.39 -7.81
CA ASP A 330 -23.97 -4.63 -7.82
C ASP A 330 -22.49 -4.39 -7.50
N VAL A 331 -22.08 -3.13 -7.25
CA VAL A 331 -20.68 -2.75 -7.07
C VAL A 331 -20.44 -2.29 -5.64
N LYS A 332 -19.43 -2.89 -5.02
CA LYS A 332 -18.93 -2.57 -3.69
C LYS A 332 -17.69 -1.72 -3.85
N ILE A 333 -17.63 -0.60 -3.13
CA ILE A 333 -16.43 0.22 -3.04
C ILE A 333 -15.84 0.00 -1.65
N ILE A 334 -14.57 -0.35 -1.59
CA ILE A 334 -13.81 -0.43 -0.34
C ILE A 334 -12.56 0.42 -0.47
N ASP A 335 -12.18 1.12 0.59
CA ASP A 335 -10.92 1.86 0.65
C ASP A 335 -9.78 0.99 1.20
N TYR A 336 -8.53 1.42 1.01
CA TYR A 336 -7.36 0.63 1.42
C TYR A 336 -7.21 0.48 2.93
N ASP A 337 -7.61 1.46 3.72
CA ASP A 337 -7.56 1.32 5.18
C ASP A 337 -8.57 0.26 5.63
N THR A 338 -9.80 0.28 5.08
CA THR A 338 -10.79 -0.78 5.31
C THR A 338 -10.26 -2.16 4.89
N LEU A 339 -9.56 -2.27 3.76
CA LEU A 339 -8.89 -3.52 3.34
C LEU A 339 -7.86 -3.98 4.38
N CYS A 340 -7.01 -3.07 4.87
CA CYS A 340 -6.04 -3.36 5.93
C CYS A 340 -6.74 -3.83 7.21
N HIS A 341 -7.82 -3.18 7.63
CA HIS A 341 -8.57 -3.57 8.83
C HIS A 341 -9.27 -4.92 8.68
N LEU A 342 -9.78 -5.27 7.50
CA LEU A 342 -10.31 -6.60 7.22
C LEU A 342 -9.21 -7.67 7.34
N PHE A 343 -8.02 -7.40 6.81
CA PHE A 343 -6.87 -8.30 6.94
C PHE A 343 -6.41 -8.46 8.39
N LEU A 344 -6.33 -7.36 9.16
CA LEU A 344 -5.91 -7.38 10.55
C LEU A 344 -6.94 -8.08 11.45
N GLY A 345 -8.22 -7.88 11.17
CA GLY A 345 -9.34 -8.51 11.87
C GLY A 345 -9.62 -9.95 11.45
N ALA A 346 -8.92 -10.47 10.43
CA ALA A 346 -9.00 -11.88 10.08
C ALA A 346 -8.40 -12.71 11.23
N THR A 347 -9.24 -13.23 12.11
CA THR A 347 -8.79 -14.19 13.12
C THR A 347 -8.10 -15.34 12.40
N ALA A 348 -6.96 -15.81 12.91
CA ALA A 348 -6.40 -17.08 12.48
C ALA A 348 -7.48 -18.14 12.71
N ASP A 349 -8.19 -18.51 11.65
CA ASP A 349 -9.10 -19.64 11.67
C ASP A 349 -8.26 -20.82 12.11
N LYS A 350 -8.49 -21.26 13.36
CA LYS A 350 -7.87 -22.46 13.89
C LYS A 350 -8.27 -23.57 12.94
N ARG A 351 -7.33 -23.97 12.07
CA ARG A 351 -7.41 -25.16 11.23
C ARG A 351 -8.05 -26.27 12.07
N GLN A 352 -9.22 -26.74 11.66
CA GLN A 352 -9.69 -28.10 11.97
C GLN A 352 -9.08 -29.05 10.95
#